data_AF-A0A970NYV0-F1
#
_entry.id   AF-A0A970NYV0-F1
#
_cell.length_a   1.000
_cell.length_b   1.000
_cell.length_c   1.000
_cell.angle_alpha   90.00
_cell.angle_beta   90.00
_cell.angle_gamma   90.00
#
_symmetry.space_group_name_H-M   'P 1'
#
loop_
_entity.id
_entity.type
_entity.pdbx_description
1 polymer ?
#
loop_
_entity_poly.entity_id
_entity_poly.type
_entity_poly.pdbx_seq_one_letter_code
_entity_poly.pdbx_strand_id
1 'polypeptide(L)'
;MADSMTPEQRHACMSHIHSKDTGPERAVRRELWRRGYRFRLHVRALPGSPDIVLGKYRTVLFVNGCFWHGHKGCPKYVLPKSNVAFWREKIARNQERDLLNNQRLETLAWHVVTVWECELDKARFAETMDRIETEIRAGQAAWQAYRERRRWDRVFAREQARLRRLILADVQTELDKRYDIPTGVKKMARRESL
;
A
#
# COMPACT_ATOMS: atom_id res chain seq x y z
N MET A 1 26.08 -10.45 -6.94
CA MET A 1 27.33 -10.05 -7.60
C MET A 1 28.06 -9.05 -6.70
N ALA A 2 29.37 -8.88 -6.82
CA ALA A 2 30.04 -7.72 -6.21
C ALA A 2 29.48 -6.44 -6.84
N ASP A 3 29.57 -5.31 -6.14
CA ASP A 3 29.13 -4.04 -6.72
C ASP A 3 29.98 -3.71 -7.95
N SER A 4 29.34 -3.64 -9.11
CA SER A 4 30.00 -3.28 -10.37
C SER A 4 30.07 -1.77 -10.59
N MET A 5 29.46 -0.97 -9.71
CA MET A 5 29.41 0.49 -9.80
C MET A 5 30.43 1.15 -8.88
N THR A 6 30.98 2.30 -9.27
CA THR A 6 31.74 3.15 -8.34
C THR A 6 30.79 3.76 -7.29
N PRO A 7 31.30 4.25 -6.15
CA PRO A 7 30.48 4.94 -5.15
C PRO A 7 29.63 6.09 -5.73
N GLU A 8 30.19 6.86 -6.65
CA GLU A 8 29.52 7.99 -7.32
C GLU A 8 28.40 7.50 -8.24
N GLN A 9 28.66 6.45 -9.02
CA GLN A 9 27.66 5.81 -9.89
C GLN A 9 26.53 5.20 -9.07
N ARG A 10 26.84 4.57 -7.93
CA ARG A 10 25.85 4.03 -7.01
C ARG A 10 25.02 5.13 -6.37
N HIS A 11 25.65 6.22 -5.94
CA HIS A 11 24.95 7.37 -5.38
C HIS A 11 23.98 7.97 -6.42
N ALA A 12 24.42 8.16 -7.66
CA ALA A 12 23.58 8.63 -8.77
C ALA A 12 22.47 7.63 -9.15
N CYS A 13 22.73 6.33 -9.08
CA CYS A 13 21.68 5.31 -9.30
C CYS A 13 20.60 5.41 -8.22
N MET A 14 21.01 5.45 -6.95
CA MET A 14 20.10 5.54 -5.81
C MET A 14 19.27 6.83 -5.79
N SER A 15 19.81 7.95 -6.27
CA SER A 15 19.08 9.23 -6.33
C SER A 15 17.95 9.23 -7.36
N HIS A 16 18.02 8.38 -8.39
CA HIS A 16 16.96 8.22 -9.40
C HIS A 16 15.86 7.23 -8.98
N ILE A 17 16.00 6.56 -7.83
CA ILE A 17 14.98 5.63 -7.33
C ILE A 17 13.89 6.43 -6.62
N HIS A 18 12.79 6.67 -7.34
CA HIS A 18 11.62 7.33 -6.79
C HIS A 18 10.78 6.40 -5.91
N SER A 19 10.19 6.96 -4.85
CA SER A 19 9.32 6.25 -3.91
C SER A 19 7.86 6.18 -4.34
N LYS A 20 7.50 6.84 -5.46
CA LYS A 20 6.13 6.93 -5.99
C LYS A 20 6.18 7.14 -7.50
N ASP A 21 5.06 6.89 -8.18
CA ASP A 21 4.91 7.11 -9.62
C ASP A 21 5.91 6.30 -10.46
N THR A 22 6.29 5.13 -9.93
CA THR A 22 7.22 4.22 -10.60
C THR A 22 6.64 3.69 -11.91
N GLY A 23 7.51 3.16 -12.78
CA GLY A 23 7.09 2.52 -14.03
C GLY A 23 5.97 1.49 -13.85
N PRO A 24 6.13 0.52 -12.92
CA PRO A 24 5.10 -0.49 -12.62
C PRO A 24 3.77 0.12 -12.15
N GLU A 25 3.81 1.09 -11.22
CA GLU A 25 2.60 1.79 -10.76
C GLU A 25 1.85 2.44 -11.92
N ARG A 26 2.55 3.18 -12.79
CA ARG A 26 1.93 3.84 -13.94
C ARG A 26 1.34 2.84 -14.94
N ALA A 27 1.92 1.66 -15.09
CA ALA A 27 1.36 0.61 -15.94
C ALA A 27 0.01 0.11 -15.40
N VAL A 28 -0.06 -0.24 -14.11
CA VAL A 28 -1.30 -0.68 -13.45
C VAL A 28 -2.38 0.41 -13.51
N ARG A 29 -2.01 1.66 -13.21
CA ARG A 29 -2.95 2.80 -13.24
C ARG A 29 -3.58 3.01 -14.62
N ARG A 30 -2.77 2.98 -15.69
CA ARG A 30 -3.26 3.15 -17.07
C ARG A 30 -4.23 2.04 -17.44
N GLU A 31 -3.91 0.80 -17.09
CA GLU A 31 -4.74 -0.34 -17.42
C GLU A 31 -6.05 -0.35 -16.62
N LEU A 32 -6.01 -0.06 -15.31
CA LEU A 32 -7.23 0.11 -14.51
C LEU A 32 -8.14 1.20 -15.07
N TRP A 33 -7.56 2.33 -15.50
CA TRP A 33 -8.32 3.40 -16.12
C TRP A 33 -8.97 2.96 -17.44
N ARG A 34 -8.21 2.23 -18.29
CA ARG A 34 -8.70 1.65 -19.55
C ARG A 34 -9.85 0.68 -19.32
N ARG A 35 -9.81 -0.10 -18.24
CA ARG A 35 -10.88 -1.01 -17.80
C ARG A 35 -12.05 -0.31 -17.09
N GLY A 36 -12.04 1.01 -16.99
CA GLY A 36 -13.14 1.81 -16.44
C GLY A 36 -13.13 2.00 -14.92
N TYR A 37 -12.07 1.58 -14.23
CA TYR A 37 -11.94 1.81 -12.80
C TYR A 37 -11.57 3.26 -12.50
N ARG A 38 -12.07 3.75 -11.36
CA ARG A 38 -11.75 5.07 -10.80
C ARG A 38 -11.13 4.89 -9.43
N PHE A 39 -9.99 5.54 -9.22
CA PHE A 39 -9.18 5.38 -8.04
C PHE A 39 -8.61 6.71 -7.55
N ARG A 40 -8.20 6.73 -6.29
CA ARG A 40 -7.34 7.77 -5.71
C ARG A 40 -5.93 7.20 -5.55
N LEU A 41 -4.94 8.08 -5.50
CA LEU A 41 -3.54 7.69 -5.37
C LEU A 41 -2.99 8.12 -4.01
N HIS A 42 -2.09 7.31 -3.45
CA HIS A 42 -1.28 7.63 -2.27
C HIS A 42 -2.08 8.27 -1.12
N VAL A 43 -3.18 7.64 -0.73
CA VAL A 43 -4.08 8.19 0.30
C VAL A 43 -3.42 8.06 1.67
N ARG A 44 -2.81 9.15 2.13
CA ARG A 44 -2.05 9.20 3.40
C ARG A 44 -2.88 8.89 4.65
N ALA A 45 -4.19 9.15 4.59
CA ALA A 45 -5.11 8.86 5.68
C ALA A 45 -5.37 7.35 5.89
N LEU A 46 -4.85 6.48 5.02
CA LEU A 46 -4.90 5.03 5.17
C LEU A 46 -3.54 4.48 5.61
N PRO A 47 -3.52 3.40 6.43
CA PRO A 47 -2.29 2.72 6.81
C PRO A 47 -1.45 2.37 5.58
N GLY A 48 -0.14 2.61 5.65
CA GLY A 48 0.79 2.32 4.56
C GLY A 48 0.72 3.24 3.33
N SER A 49 -0.23 4.19 3.27
CA SER A 49 -0.43 5.08 2.12
C SER A 49 -0.51 4.32 0.77
N PRO A 50 -1.55 3.48 0.56
CA PRO A 50 -1.64 2.60 -0.59
C PRO A 50 -1.50 3.34 -1.92
N ASP A 51 -0.85 2.70 -2.89
CA ASP A 51 -0.56 3.31 -4.20
C ASP A 51 -1.85 3.64 -4.94
N ILE A 52 -2.82 2.71 -4.90
CA ILE A 52 -4.10 2.85 -5.59
C ILE A 52 -5.22 2.49 -4.63
N VAL A 53 -6.23 3.37 -4.53
CA VAL A 53 -7.39 3.19 -3.66
C VAL A 53 -8.66 3.21 -4.49
N LEU A 54 -9.34 2.07 -4.55
CA LEU A 54 -10.60 1.85 -5.24
C LEU A 54 -11.77 1.97 -4.25
N GLY A 55 -12.17 3.21 -3.95
CA GLY A 55 -13.15 3.49 -2.90
C GLY A 55 -14.51 2.81 -3.09
N LYS A 56 -15.01 2.72 -4.33
CA LYS A 56 -16.29 2.05 -4.66
C LYS A 56 -16.28 0.56 -4.31
N TYR A 57 -15.14 -0.09 -4.51
CA TYR A 57 -14.96 -1.53 -4.37
C TYR A 57 -14.42 -1.92 -2.98
N ARG A 58 -14.06 -0.92 -2.17
CA ARG A 58 -13.41 -1.10 -0.88
C ARG A 58 -12.11 -1.91 -1.00
N THR A 59 -11.34 -1.65 -2.06
CA THR A 59 -10.08 -2.33 -2.35
C THR A 59 -8.93 -1.32 -2.39
N VAL A 60 -7.78 -1.72 -1.87
CA VAL A 60 -6.51 -0.98 -2.00
C VAL A 60 -5.47 -1.88 -2.66
N LEU A 61 -4.62 -1.28 -3.50
CA LEU A 61 -3.51 -1.98 -4.13
C LEU A 61 -2.18 -1.40 -3.67
N PHE A 62 -1.24 -2.29 -3.38
CA PHE A 62 0.18 -1.99 -3.20
C PHE A 62 0.97 -2.55 -4.36
N VAL A 63 1.74 -1.71 -5.05
CA VAL A 63 2.62 -2.11 -6.15
C VAL A 63 4.04 -2.21 -5.62
N ASN A 64 4.39 -3.40 -5.15
CA ASN A 64 5.64 -3.63 -4.42
C ASN A 64 6.78 -3.99 -5.36
N GLY A 65 7.89 -3.26 -5.24
CA GLY A 65 9.17 -3.68 -5.80
C GLY A 65 9.65 -4.98 -5.13
N CYS A 66 10.02 -5.98 -5.93
CA CYS A 66 10.42 -7.30 -5.43
C CYS A 66 11.66 -7.20 -4.54
N PHE A 67 12.60 -6.32 -4.88
CA PHE A 67 13.79 -6.09 -4.07
C PHE A 67 13.46 -5.47 -2.70
N TRP A 68 12.73 -4.36 -2.69
CA TRP A 68 12.51 -3.53 -1.49
C TRP A 68 11.62 -4.19 -0.43
N HIS A 69 10.71 -5.05 -0.87
CA HIS A 69 9.76 -5.76 -0.01
C HIS A 69 10.10 -7.26 0.12
N GLY A 70 11.19 -7.71 -0.49
CA GLY A 70 11.72 -9.06 -0.33
C GLY A 70 10.82 -10.17 -0.85
N HIS A 71 10.49 -10.14 -2.13
CA HIS A 71 9.64 -11.15 -2.76
C HIS A 71 10.34 -12.53 -2.76
N LYS A 72 9.88 -13.44 -1.90
CA LYS A 72 10.44 -14.80 -1.77
C LYS A 72 10.29 -15.58 -3.08
N GLY A 73 11.35 -16.28 -3.50
CA GLY A 73 11.35 -17.08 -4.72
C GLY A 73 11.40 -16.27 -6.03
N CYS A 74 11.55 -14.94 -5.96
CA CYS A 74 11.60 -14.08 -7.13
C CYS A 74 13.04 -13.89 -7.65
N PRO A 75 13.31 -14.03 -8.96
CA PRO A 75 14.61 -13.72 -9.55
C PRO A 75 15.05 -12.26 -9.37
N LYS A 76 14.09 -11.33 -9.23
CA LYS A 76 14.35 -9.90 -8.99
C LYS A 76 14.70 -9.60 -7.52
N TYR A 77 14.57 -10.59 -6.62
CA TYR A 77 14.98 -10.46 -5.23
C TYR A 77 16.30 -11.19 -4.98
N VAL A 78 17.39 -10.44 -5.04
CA VAL A 78 18.73 -10.93 -4.71
C VAL A 78 19.36 -9.99 -3.70
N LEU A 79 19.75 -10.53 -2.54
CA LEU A 79 20.47 -9.74 -1.54
C LEU A 79 21.83 -9.31 -2.09
N PRO A 80 22.20 -8.02 -1.98
CA PRO A 80 23.53 -7.56 -2.39
C PRO A 80 24.60 -8.24 -1.55
N LYS A 81 25.73 -8.62 -2.15
CA LYS A 81 26.87 -9.20 -1.42
C LYS A 81 27.59 -8.18 -0.54
N SER A 82 27.43 -6.89 -0.82
CA SER A 82 27.95 -5.77 -0.03
C SER A 82 26.92 -5.29 1.00
N ASN A 83 27.35 -5.00 2.22
CA ASN A 83 26.50 -4.46 3.30
C ASN A 83 25.26 -5.34 3.61
N VAL A 84 25.47 -6.66 3.63
CA VAL A 84 24.40 -7.68 3.74
C VAL A 84 23.54 -7.47 4.99
N ALA A 85 24.17 -7.17 6.13
CA ALA A 85 23.47 -6.98 7.40
C ALA A 85 22.47 -5.83 7.32
N PHE A 86 22.90 -4.67 6.81
CA PHE A 86 22.05 -3.51 6.59
C PHE A 86 20.87 -3.83 5.66
N TRP A 87 21.13 -4.47 4.51
CA TRP A 87 20.07 -4.79 3.56
C TRP A 87 19.05 -5.77 4.13
N ARG A 88 19.52 -6.81 4.83
CA ARG A 88 18.66 -7.79 5.50
C ARG A 88 17.74 -7.12 6.52
N GLU A 89 18.30 -6.28 7.38
CA GLU A 89 17.53 -5.57 8.40
C GLU A 89 16.55 -4.56 7.78
N LYS A 90 16.97 -3.84 6.74
CA LYS A 90 16.11 -2.89 6.02
C LYS A 90 14.91 -3.59 5.37
N ILE A 91 15.14 -4.70 4.69
CA ILE A 91 14.08 -5.47 4.04
C ILE A 91 13.14 -6.09 5.09
N ALA A 92 13.69 -6.64 6.19
CA ALA A 92 12.88 -7.19 7.27
C ALA A 92 11.94 -6.14 7.89
N ARG A 93 12.45 -4.93 8.17
CA ARG A 93 11.62 -3.81 8.66
C ARG A 93 10.54 -3.39 7.66
N ASN A 94 10.84 -3.40 6.36
CA ASN A 94 9.83 -3.11 5.34
C ASN A 94 8.72 -4.17 5.36
N GLN A 95 9.07 -5.46 5.41
CA GLN A 95 8.10 -6.56 5.47
C GLN A 95 7.22 -6.50 6.72
N GLU A 96 7.83 -6.21 7.89
CA GLU A 96 7.09 -6.01 9.13
C GLU A 96 6.09 -4.85 9.03
N ARG A 97 6.53 -3.72 8.47
CA ARG A 97 5.68 -2.56 8.23
C ARG A 97 4.54 -2.88 7.25
N ASP A 98 4.81 -3.64 6.20
CA ASP A 98 3.77 -4.04 5.24
C ASP A 98 2.73 -4.93 5.89
N LEU A 99 3.16 -5.92 6.68
CA LEU A 99 2.27 -6.80 7.44
C LEU A 99 1.37 -6.00 8.39
N LEU A 100 1.96 -5.08 9.16
CA LEU A 100 1.21 -4.22 10.08
C LEU A 100 0.17 -3.36 9.35
N ASN A 101 0.56 -2.74 8.23
CA ASN A 101 -0.36 -1.92 7.45
C ASN A 101 -1.48 -2.74 6.82
N ASN A 102 -1.19 -3.93 6.31
CA ASN A 102 -2.19 -4.84 5.75
C ASN A 102 -3.21 -5.23 6.83
N GLN A 103 -2.76 -5.63 8.02
CA GLN A 103 -3.64 -5.96 9.14
C GLN A 103 -4.53 -4.78 9.56
N ARG A 104 -3.96 -3.57 9.63
CA ARG A 104 -4.73 -2.34 9.93
C ARG A 104 -5.77 -2.07 8.84
N LEU A 105 -5.43 -2.24 7.56
CA LEU A 105 -6.35 -2.05 6.44
C LEU A 105 -7.49 -3.08 6.45
N GLU A 106 -7.17 -4.35 6.66
CA GLU A 106 -8.14 -5.44 6.78
C GLU A 106 -9.09 -5.22 7.97
N THR A 107 -8.56 -4.75 9.10
CA THR A 107 -9.39 -4.38 10.28
C THR A 107 -10.30 -3.19 9.98
N LEU A 108 -9.87 -2.29 9.11
CA LEU A 108 -10.71 -1.22 8.56
C LEU A 108 -11.68 -1.72 7.47
N ALA A 109 -11.78 -3.03 7.26
CA ALA A 109 -12.58 -3.66 6.22
C ALA A 109 -12.20 -3.18 4.81
N TRP A 110 -10.91 -3.01 4.53
CA TRP A 110 -10.38 -2.87 3.17
C TRP A 110 -9.88 -4.21 2.66
N HIS A 111 -10.19 -4.52 1.41
CA HIS A 111 -9.55 -5.61 0.68
C HIS A 111 -8.17 -5.17 0.21
N VAL A 112 -7.12 -5.87 0.61
CA VAL A 112 -5.73 -5.51 0.29
C VAL A 112 -5.22 -6.43 -0.82
N VAL A 113 -4.75 -5.82 -1.91
CA VAL A 113 -4.17 -6.55 -3.04
C VAL A 113 -2.72 -6.13 -3.23
N THR A 114 -1.80 -7.07 -3.03
CA THR A 114 -0.38 -6.85 -3.35
C THR A 114 -0.11 -7.28 -4.78
N VAL A 115 0.55 -6.41 -5.52
CA VAL A 115 0.99 -6.62 -6.90
C VAL A 115 2.50 -6.47 -6.93
N TRP A 116 3.20 -7.50 -7.37
CA TRP A 116 4.65 -7.50 -7.39
C TRP A 116 5.19 -6.99 -8.73
N GLU A 117 6.30 -6.25 -8.72
CA GLU A 117 6.91 -5.72 -9.95
C GLU A 117 7.28 -6.82 -10.98
N CYS A 118 7.55 -8.05 -10.53
CA CYS A 118 7.82 -9.18 -11.43
C CYS A 118 6.58 -9.74 -12.12
N GLU A 119 5.39 -9.44 -11.61
CA GLU A 119 4.11 -9.81 -12.23
C GLU A 119 3.73 -8.83 -13.34
N LEU A 120 4.32 -7.63 -13.32
CA LEU A 120 4.01 -6.53 -14.23
C LEU A 120 4.90 -6.50 -15.49
N ASP A 121 5.66 -7.56 -15.72
CA ASP A 121 6.40 -7.75 -16.97
C ASP A 121 5.43 -8.03 -18.13
N LYS A 122 5.79 -7.61 -19.35
CA LYS A 122 4.90 -7.68 -20.54
C LYS A 122 4.23 -9.03 -20.75
N ALA A 123 4.94 -10.13 -20.48
CA ALA A 123 4.44 -11.49 -20.66
C ALA A 123 3.31 -11.87 -19.68
N ARG A 124 3.32 -11.32 -18.45
CA ARG A 124 2.38 -11.68 -17.36
C ARG A 124 1.40 -10.56 -17.03
N PHE A 125 1.56 -9.40 -17.65
CA PHE A 125 0.79 -8.20 -17.34
C PHE A 125 -0.72 -8.41 -17.51
N ALA A 126 -1.16 -9.01 -18.62
CA ALA A 126 -2.58 -9.26 -18.87
C ALA A 126 -3.20 -10.17 -17.79
N GLU A 127 -2.58 -11.32 -17.53
CA GLU A 127 -2.99 -12.27 -16.49
C GLU A 127 -3.04 -11.62 -15.10
N THR A 128 -2.02 -10.84 -14.76
CA THR A 128 -1.95 -10.12 -13.49
C THR A 128 -3.10 -9.13 -13.34
N MET A 129 -3.46 -8.44 -14.41
CA MET A 129 -4.56 -7.47 -14.40
C MET A 129 -5.92 -8.17 -14.31
N ASP A 130 -6.07 -9.36 -14.89
CA ASP A 130 -7.29 -10.17 -14.75
C ASP A 130 -7.44 -10.75 -13.33
N ARG A 131 -6.33 -11.16 -12.71
CA ARG A 131 -6.26 -11.51 -11.27
C ARG A 131 -6.70 -10.32 -10.41
N ILE A 132 -6.12 -9.14 -10.65
CA ILE A 132 -6.44 -7.91 -9.90
C ILE A 132 -7.94 -7.59 -10.03
N GLU A 133 -8.51 -7.69 -11.23
CA GLU A 133 -9.94 -7.46 -11.44
C GLU A 133 -10.82 -8.46 -10.68
N THR A 134 -10.43 -9.74 -10.65
CA THR A 134 -11.10 -10.77 -9.85
C THR A 134 -11.06 -10.45 -8.36
N GLU A 135 -9.90 -10.04 -7.85
CA GLU A 135 -9.72 -9.61 -6.45
C GLU A 135 -10.55 -8.38 -6.11
N ILE A 136 -10.64 -7.40 -7.01
CA ILE A 136 -11.48 -6.20 -6.83
C ILE A 136 -12.96 -6.60 -6.72
N ARG A 137 -13.43 -7.52 -7.56
CA ARG A 137 -14.82 -8.03 -7.51
C ARG A 137 -15.08 -8.81 -6.21
N ALA A 138 -14.14 -9.65 -5.78
CA ALA A 138 -14.23 -10.39 -4.53
C ALA A 138 -14.28 -9.44 -3.32
N GLY A 139 -13.41 -8.43 -3.28
CA GLY A 139 -13.41 -7.39 -2.25
C GLY A 139 -14.72 -6.61 -2.19
N GLN A 140 -15.33 -6.31 -3.34
CA GLN A 140 -16.64 -5.66 -3.39
C GLN A 140 -17.75 -6.53 -2.77
N ALA A 141 -17.76 -7.84 -3.07
CA ALA A 141 -18.73 -8.77 -2.49
C ALA A 141 -18.56 -8.91 -0.97
N ALA A 142 -17.33 -9.07 -0.50
CA ALA A 142 -17.01 -9.11 0.92
C ALA A 142 -17.44 -7.82 1.64
N TRP A 143 -17.23 -6.66 1.00
CA TRP A 143 -17.66 -5.37 1.52
C TRP A 143 -19.19 -5.25 1.63
N GLN A 144 -19.94 -5.76 0.64
CA GLN A 144 -21.40 -5.80 0.70
C GLN A 144 -21.88 -6.64 1.88
N ALA A 145 -21.32 -7.84 2.08
CA ALA A 145 -21.63 -8.69 3.21
C ALA A 145 -21.29 -8.02 4.56
N TYR A 146 -20.12 -7.38 4.65
CA TYR A 146 -19.74 -6.60 5.83
C TYR A 146 -20.74 -5.49 6.14
N ARG A 147 -21.18 -4.73 5.14
CA ARG A 147 -22.15 -3.65 5.30
C ARG A 147 -23.50 -4.17 5.79
N GLU A 148 -23.96 -5.28 5.23
CA GLU A 148 -25.22 -5.91 5.63
C GLU A 148 -25.14 -6.36 7.09
N ARG A 149 -24.08 -7.08 7.47
CA ARG A 149 -23.86 -7.48 8.86
C ARG A 149 -23.80 -6.28 9.80
N ARG A 150 -23.06 -5.24 9.45
CA ARG A 150 -22.94 -4.00 10.24
C ARG A 150 -24.27 -3.27 10.41
N ARG A 151 -25.21 -3.43 9.47
CA ARG A 151 -26.55 -2.83 9.57
C ARG A 151 -27.40 -3.53 10.63
N TRP A 152 -27.33 -4.85 10.70
CA TRP A 152 -28.24 -5.66 11.52
C TRP A 152 -27.65 -6.09 12.87
N ASP A 153 -26.32 -6.22 12.98
CA ASP A 153 -25.63 -6.59 14.21
C ASP A 153 -25.05 -5.36 14.90
N ARG A 154 -25.77 -4.88 15.94
CA ARG A 154 -25.38 -3.69 16.71
C ARG A 154 -24.09 -3.90 17.52
N VAL A 155 -23.83 -5.11 17.99
CA VAL A 155 -22.62 -5.42 18.77
C VAL A 155 -21.41 -5.34 17.85
N PHE A 156 -21.49 -6.01 16.70
CA PHE A 156 -20.48 -5.92 15.64
C PHE A 156 -20.27 -4.47 15.20
N ALA A 157 -21.34 -3.71 14.94
CA ALA A 157 -21.22 -2.33 14.49
C ALA A 157 -20.47 -1.42 15.50
N ARG A 158 -20.71 -1.60 16.80
CA ARG A 158 -20.01 -0.88 17.87
C ARG A 158 -18.54 -1.26 17.93
N GLU A 159 -18.25 -2.55 17.87
CA GLU A 159 -16.87 -3.06 17.89
C GLU A 159 -16.07 -2.54 16.69
N GLN A 160 -16.65 -2.61 15.50
CA GLN A 160 -16.03 -2.09 14.29
C GLN A 160 -15.81 -0.57 14.35
N ALA A 161 -16.73 0.18 14.95
CA ALA A 161 -16.55 1.62 15.17
C ALA A 161 -15.41 1.93 16.15
N ARG A 162 -15.24 1.10 17.20
CA ARG A 162 -14.13 1.19 18.15
C ARG A 162 -12.79 0.95 17.45
N LEU A 163 -12.65 -0.19 16.77
CA LEU A 163 -11.44 -0.56 16.04
C LEU A 163 -11.04 0.50 15.01
N ARG A 164 -12.02 0.97 14.22
CA ARG A 164 -11.79 2.05 13.24
C ARG A 164 -11.25 3.32 13.90
N ARG A 165 -11.77 3.70 15.06
CA ARG A 165 -11.33 4.91 15.77
C ARG A 165 -9.90 4.77 16.27
N LEU A 166 -9.55 3.60 16.82
CA LEU A 166 -8.19 3.30 17.31
C LEU A 166 -7.17 3.35 16.17
N ILE A 167 -7.44 2.65 15.06
CA ILE A 167 -6.51 2.60 13.92
C ILE A 167 -6.33 3.98 13.28
N LEU A 168 -7.42 4.75 13.10
CA LEU A 168 -7.28 6.09 12.52
C LEU A 168 -6.54 7.06 13.44
N ALA A 169 -6.68 6.93 14.76
CA ALA A 169 -5.91 7.73 15.71
C ALA A 169 -4.41 7.39 15.66
N ASP A 170 -4.10 6.10 15.54
CA ASP A 170 -2.74 5.61 15.39
C ASP A 170 -2.09 6.10 14.08
N VAL A 171 -2.79 5.97 12.95
CA VAL A 171 -2.34 6.54 11.66
C VAL A 171 -2.14 8.05 11.74
N GLN A 172 -3.04 8.78 12.40
CA GLN A 172 -2.87 10.23 12.57
C GLN A 172 -1.63 10.56 13.41
N THR A 173 -1.36 9.76 14.45
CA THR A 173 -0.17 9.91 15.29
C THR A 173 1.11 9.68 14.48
N GLU A 174 1.12 8.68 13.61
CA GLU A 174 2.25 8.42 12.69
C GLU A 174 2.46 9.58 11.70
N LEU A 175 1.39 10.12 11.12
CA LEU A 175 1.47 11.26 10.21
C LEU A 175 1.96 12.52 10.93
N ASP A 176 1.48 12.77 12.15
CA ASP A 176 1.89 13.90 12.96
C ASP A 176 3.39 13.85 13.28
N LYS A 177 3.90 12.68 13.66
CA LYS A 177 5.35 12.47 13.89
C LYS A 177 6.17 12.67 12.62
N ARG A 178 5.64 12.29 11.45
CA ARG A 178 6.37 12.34 10.17
C ARG A 178 6.44 13.74 9.57
N TYR A 179 5.42 14.57 9.79
CA TYR A 179 5.28 15.87 9.12
C TYR A 179 5.29 17.08 10.05
N ASP A 180 5.46 16.87 11.37
CA ASP A 180 5.56 17.93 12.40
C ASP A 180 4.50 19.03 12.27
N ILE A 181 3.24 18.65 12.05
CA ILE A 181 2.15 19.60 11.78
C ILE A 181 1.83 20.37 13.08
N PRO A 182 1.93 21.73 13.09
CA PRO A 182 1.65 22.52 14.28
C PRO A 182 0.21 22.35 14.78
N THR A 183 0.05 22.22 16.10
CA THR A 183 -1.25 21.97 16.76
C THR A 183 -2.32 23.04 16.45
N GLY A 184 -1.90 24.27 16.13
CA GLY A 184 -2.79 25.36 15.71
C GLY A 184 -3.52 25.08 14.40
N VAL A 185 -2.81 24.53 13.40
CA VAL A 185 -3.38 24.18 12.08
C VAL A 185 -4.40 23.04 12.21
N LYS A 186 -4.17 22.08 13.13
CA LYS A 186 -5.09 20.97 13.43
C LYS A 186 -6.41 21.45 14.03
N LYS A 187 -6.40 22.52 14.83
CA LYS A 187 -7.61 23.12 15.44
C LYS A 187 -8.46 23.89 14.42
N MET A 188 -7.83 24.52 13.44
CA MET A 188 -8.53 25.26 12.37
C MET A 188 -9.29 24.31 11.44
N ALA A 189 -8.66 23.23 10.97
CA ALA A 189 -9.29 22.25 10.07
C ALA A 189 -10.52 21.53 10.69
N ARG A 190 -10.55 21.36 12.02
CA ARG A 190 -11.72 20.78 12.72
C ARG A 190 -12.88 21.74 12.88
N ARG A 191 -12.65 23.06 12.81
CA ARG A 191 -13.71 24.09 12.94
C ARG A 191 -14.45 24.33 11.63
N GLU A 192 -13.81 24.11 10.48
CA GLU A 192 -14.41 24.30 9.16
C GLU A 192 -15.20 23.09 8.64
N SER A 193 -15.20 21.97 9.38
CA SER A 193 -15.92 20.73 9.02
C SER A 193 -17.22 20.50 9.83
N LEU A 194 -17.71 21.54 10.52
CA LEU A 194 -18.98 21.55 11.27
C LEU A 194 -19.98 22.48 10.60
#